data_AF-A0A918W733-F1
#
_entry.id   AF-A0A918W733-F1
#
_cell.length_a   1.000
_cell.length_b   1.000
_cell.length_c   1.000
_cell.angle_alpha   90.00
_cell.angle_beta   90.00
_cell.angle_gamma   90.00
#
_symmetry.space_group_name_H-M   'P 1'
#
loop_
_entity.id
_entity.type
_entity.pdbx_description
1 polymer ?
#
loop_
_entity_poly.entity_id
_entity_poly.type
_entity_poly.pdbx_seq_one_letter_code
_entity_poly.pdbx_strand_id
1 'polypeptide(L)'
;MSAGPGRLAAVPLEGPVPFDGRMLELPGGRCDWLHLTVRAREAAEVTLWLHFAGGTDPETAGVPAGEAVRLRVPVTRRDALEGVRLPEREGIDLLALTTVAPAPAGLPDPHESGLVTT
;
A
#
# COMPACT_ATOMS: atom_id res chain seq x y z
N MET A 1 -6.25 -27.53 -10.57
CA MET A 1 -6.15 -26.19 -11.21
C MET A 1 -6.31 -25.17 -10.09
N SER A 2 -5.22 -24.63 -9.57
CA SER A 2 -5.30 -23.64 -8.48
C SER A 2 -5.61 -22.29 -9.11
N ALA A 3 -6.70 -21.64 -8.69
CA ALA A 3 -6.99 -20.26 -9.09
C ALA A 3 -5.76 -19.42 -8.74
N GLY A 4 -5.18 -18.74 -9.74
CA GLY A 4 -4.08 -17.81 -9.48
C GLY A 4 -4.52 -16.79 -8.43
N PRO A 5 -3.62 -16.33 -7.55
CA PRO A 5 -3.97 -15.35 -6.54
C PRO A 5 -4.65 -14.16 -7.23
N GLY A 6 -5.82 -13.77 -6.72
CA GLY A 6 -6.53 -12.60 -7.22
C GLY A 6 -5.60 -11.39 -7.23
N ARG A 7 -5.81 -10.46 -8.16
CA ARG A 7 -5.01 -9.23 -8.28
C ARG A 7 -4.93 -8.44 -6.97
N LEU A 8 -5.90 -8.62 -6.08
CA LEU A 8 -5.97 -7.96 -4.78
C LEU A 8 -5.77 -9.01 -3.69
N ALA A 9 -4.85 -8.76 -2.76
CA ALA A 9 -4.71 -9.55 -1.55
C ALA A 9 -4.81 -8.65 -0.32
N ALA A 10 -5.81 -8.88 0.51
CA ALA A 10 -5.97 -8.17 1.77
C ALA A 10 -4.90 -8.66 2.77
N VAL A 11 -4.30 -7.73 3.51
CA VAL A 11 -3.41 -8.05 4.62
C VAL A 11 -4.28 -8.16 5.88
N PRO A 12 -4.30 -9.31 6.58
CA PRO A 12 -5.13 -9.48 7.76
C PRO A 12 -4.65 -8.56 8.88
N LEU A 13 -5.59 -7.82 9.48
CA LEU A 13 -5.36 -6.98 10.65
C LEU A 13 -6.35 -7.40 11.73
N GLU A 14 -5.90 -7.52 12.98
CA GLU A 14 -6.74 -7.85 14.14
C GLU A 14 -7.63 -6.67 14.60
N GLY A 15 -7.47 -5.51 13.97
CA GLY A 15 -8.16 -4.27 14.28
C GLY A 15 -7.41 -3.06 13.72
N PRO A 16 -7.81 -1.82 14.07
CA PRO A 16 -7.04 -0.63 13.75
C PRO A 16 -5.60 -0.75 14.28
N VAL A 17 -4.63 -0.49 13.41
CA VAL A 17 -3.20 -0.57 13.73
C VAL A 17 -2.63 0.85 13.78
N PRO A 18 -2.10 1.31 14.93
CA PRO A 18 -1.50 2.63 15.00
C PRO A 18 -0.24 2.70 14.13
N PHE A 19 0.05 3.88 13.59
CA PHE A 19 1.34 4.20 13.00
C PHE A 19 2.39 4.35 14.10
N ASP A 20 2.94 3.23 14.57
CA ASP A 20 3.86 3.14 15.70
C ASP A 20 5.21 2.51 15.35
N GLY A 21 5.60 2.55 14.07
CA GLY A 21 6.89 2.03 13.64
C GLY A 21 6.94 0.52 13.42
N ARG A 22 5.84 -0.23 13.65
CA ARG A 22 5.85 -1.69 13.49
C ARG A 22 5.96 -2.13 12.02
N MET A 23 6.48 -3.33 11.82
CA MET A 23 6.47 -4.03 10.54
C MET A 23 5.16 -4.81 10.37
N LEU A 24 4.57 -4.73 9.18
CA LEU A 24 3.51 -5.63 8.73
C LEU A 24 4.07 -6.55 7.65
N GLU A 25 3.91 -7.86 7.84
CA GLU A 25 4.23 -8.86 6.83
C GLU A 25 3.18 -8.83 5.72
N LEU A 26 3.63 -8.94 4.48
CA LEU A 26 2.77 -8.99 3.30
C LEU A 26 2.75 -10.42 2.75
N PRO A 27 1.72 -10.80 1.97
CA PRO A 27 1.65 -12.11 1.32
C PRO A 27 2.83 -12.47 0.40
N GLY A 28 3.79 -11.56 0.21
CA GLY A 28 4.94 -11.72 -0.65
C GLY A 28 4.60 -11.60 -2.14
N GLY A 29 5.64 -11.43 -2.96
CA GLY A 29 5.51 -11.39 -4.41
C GLY A 29 5.47 -9.97 -4.99
N ARG A 30 5.30 -9.89 -6.30
CA ARG A 30 5.30 -8.62 -7.03
C ARG A 30 3.96 -7.90 -6.85
N CYS A 31 4.00 -6.63 -6.48
CA CYS A 31 2.86 -5.73 -6.45
C CYS A 31 3.24 -4.38 -7.07
N ASP A 32 2.27 -3.70 -7.70
CA ASP A 32 2.47 -2.34 -8.24
C ASP A 32 1.93 -1.26 -7.29
N TRP A 33 1.00 -1.61 -6.39
CA TRP A 33 0.40 -0.68 -5.43
C TRP A 33 0.15 -1.31 -4.07
N LEU A 34 0.25 -0.49 -3.03
CA LEU A 34 -0.43 -0.71 -1.76
C LEU A 34 -1.63 0.24 -1.67
N HIS A 35 -2.79 -0.32 -1.33
CA HIS A 35 -3.98 0.45 -0.99
C HIS A 35 -4.16 0.44 0.52
N LEU A 36 -4.08 1.61 1.13
CA LEU A 36 -4.27 1.81 2.56
C LEU A 36 -5.62 2.48 2.78
N THR A 37 -6.34 2.07 3.81
CA THR A 37 -7.43 2.87 4.39
C THR A 37 -6.97 3.30 5.78
N VAL A 38 -6.98 4.60 6.04
CA VAL A 38 -6.46 5.17 7.29
C VAL A 38 -7.49 6.07 7.93
N ARG A 39 -7.43 6.16 9.26
CA ARG A 39 -8.02 7.24 10.03
C ARG A 39 -6.90 8.17 10.49
N ALA A 40 -7.08 9.48 10.33
CA ALA A 40 -6.12 10.47 10.76
C ALA A 40 -6.82 11.68 11.37
N ARG A 41 -6.34 12.14 12.53
CA ARG A 41 -6.87 13.34 13.19
C ARG A 41 -6.52 14.63 12.45
N GLU A 42 -5.33 14.66 11.86
CA GLU A 42 -4.78 15.81 11.15
C GLU A 42 -4.14 15.34 9.86
N ALA A 43 -4.03 16.24 8.88
CA ALA A 43 -3.29 15.95 7.66
C ALA A 43 -1.79 15.85 7.97
N ALA A 44 -1.11 14.88 7.37
CA ALA A 44 0.31 14.65 7.58
C ALA A 44 0.96 14.13 6.30
N GLU A 45 2.27 14.36 6.17
CA GLU A 45 3.11 13.59 5.28
C GLU A 45 3.82 12.50 6.09
N VAL A 46 3.86 11.29 5.56
CA VAL A 46 4.48 10.14 6.23
C VAL A 46 5.38 9.37 5.27
N THR A 47 6.37 8.67 5.81
CA THR A 47 7.23 7.75 5.03
C THR A 47 6.95 6.32 5.47
N LEU A 48 6.50 5.49 4.53
CA LEU A 48 6.45 4.04 4.70
C LEU A 48 7.79 3.45 4.26
N TRP A 49 8.31 2.47 5.00
CA TRP A 49 9.48 1.73 4.52
C TRP A 49 9.03 0.44 3.87
N LEU A 50 9.27 0.31 2.58
CA LEU A 50 8.91 -0.85 1.77
C LEU A 50 10.06 -1.85 1.81
N HIS A 51 9.82 -3.04 2.35
CA HIS A 51 10.82 -4.09 2.49
C HIS A 51 10.64 -5.13 1.39
N PHE A 52 11.60 -5.15 0.46
CA PHE A 52 11.69 -6.10 -0.62
C PHE A 52 12.71 -7.19 -0.29
N ALA A 53 12.61 -8.33 -0.98
CA ALA A 53 13.61 -9.40 -0.89
C ALA A 53 15.05 -8.92 -1.13
N GLY A 54 15.22 -7.87 -1.95
CA GLY A 54 16.52 -7.31 -2.34
C GLY A 54 16.91 -5.99 -1.65
N GLY A 55 16.14 -5.50 -0.67
CA GLY A 55 16.46 -4.25 0.03
C GLY A 55 15.24 -3.46 0.50
N THR A 56 15.47 -2.24 0.98
CA THR A 56 14.44 -1.40 1.57
C THR A 56 14.43 -0.03 0.91
N ASP A 57 13.24 0.42 0.50
CA ASP A 57 13.06 1.74 -0.10
C ASP A 57 12.06 2.57 0.75
N PRO A 58 12.31 3.87 0.96
CA PRO A 58 11.33 4.77 1.54
C PRO A 58 10.29 5.20 0.49
N GLU A 59 9.02 5.25 0.86
CA GLU A 59 7.95 5.81 0.03
C GLU A 59 7.14 6.84 0.83
N THR A 60 7.06 8.06 0.31
CA THR A 60 6.37 9.18 0.97
C THR A 60 4.91 9.25 0.52
N ALA A 61 3.99 9.41 1.47
CA ALA A 61 2.56 9.53 1.21
C ALA A 61 1.94 10.69 1.98
N GLY A 62 1.09 11.46 1.30
CA GLY A 62 0.20 12.42 1.94
C GLY A 62 -1.01 11.71 2.56
N VAL A 63 -1.25 11.93 3.85
CA VAL A 63 -2.37 11.42 4.62
C VAL A 63 -3.31 12.60 4.94
N PRO A 64 -4.50 12.70 4.32
CA PRO A 64 -5.50 13.68 4.72
C PRO A 64 -6.11 13.33 6.08
N ALA A 65 -6.60 14.34 6.80
CA ALA A 65 -7.45 14.13 7.97
C ALA A 65 -8.78 13.47 7.57
N GLY A 66 -9.31 12.58 8.42
CA GLY A 66 -10.61 11.93 8.22
C GLY A 66 -10.72 10.57 8.91
N GLU A 67 -11.94 10.05 8.98
CA GLU A 67 -12.24 8.80 9.71
C GLU A 67 -11.96 7.51 8.91
N ALA A 68 -11.92 7.58 7.57
CA ALA A 68 -11.64 6.45 6.69
C ALA A 68 -11.23 6.94 5.29
N VAL A 69 -9.99 7.41 5.16
CA VAL A 69 -9.43 7.93 3.90
C VAL A 69 -8.65 6.84 3.19
N ARG A 70 -8.86 6.69 1.88
CA ARG A 70 -8.12 5.72 1.06
C ARG A 70 -6.92 6.38 0.40
N LEU A 71 -5.76 5.76 0.56
CA LEU A 71 -4.49 6.15 -0.03
C LEU A 71 -3.99 5.08 -0.98
N ARG A 72 -3.24 5.50 -1.99
CA ARG A 72 -2.52 4.61 -2.90
C ARG A 72 -1.05 4.95 -2.80
N VAL A 73 -0.26 3.95 -2.45
CA VAL A 73 1.19 4.06 -2.32
C VAL A 73 1.79 3.26 -3.48
N PRO A 74 2.53 3.90 -4.40
CA PRO A 74 3.12 3.20 -5.53
C PRO A 74 4.22 2.27 -5.04
N VAL A 75 4.35 1.11 -5.70
CA VAL A 75 5.46 0.18 -5.49
C VAL A 75 6.25 0.14 -6.79
N THR A 76 7.24 1.01 -6.90
CA THR A 76 7.98 1.25 -8.16
C THR A 76 9.00 0.15 -8.45
N ARG A 77 9.54 -0.48 -7.40
CA ARG A 77 10.50 -1.57 -7.51
C ARG A 77 9.81 -2.86 -7.97
N ARG A 78 10.51 -3.63 -8.80
CA ARG A 78 9.97 -4.87 -9.40
C ARG A 78 10.21 -6.12 -8.58
N ASP A 79 11.02 -6.04 -7.55
CA ASP A 79 11.33 -7.13 -6.63
C ASP A 79 10.08 -7.54 -5.83
N ALA A 80 10.12 -8.72 -5.23
CA ALA A 80 9.04 -9.15 -4.34
C ALA A 80 9.00 -8.25 -3.10
N LEU A 81 7.83 -7.69 -2.80
CA LEU A 81 7.59 -6.92 -1.59
C LEU A 81 7.13 -7.87 -0.48
N GLU A 82 7.89 -7.91 0.61
CA GLU A 82 7.72 -8.86 1.71
C GLU A 82 7.10 -8.20 2.94
N GLY A 83 7.29 -6.90 3.11
CA GLY A 83 6.79 -6.17 4.28
C GLY A 83 6.67 -4.68 4.05
N VAL A 84 5.91 -4.04 4.94
CA VAL A 84 5.88 -2.58 5.06
C VAL A 84 6.04 -2.19 6.52
N ARG A 85 7.02 -1.33 6.81
CA ARG A 85 7.14 -0.70 8.12
C ARG A 85 6.30 0.56 8.12
N LEU A 86 5.36 0.63 9.06
CA LEU A 86 4.57 1.83 9.28
C LEU A 86 5.47 2.94 9.87
N PRO A 87 5.17 4.21 9.58
CA PRO A 87 5.85 5.34 10.23
C PRO A 87 5.52 5.36 11.73
N GLU A 88 6.35 6.06 12.51
CA GLU A 88 6.01 6.47 13.89
C GLU A 88 5.33 7.83 13.84
N ARG A 89 3.99 7.84 13.86
CA ARG A 89 3.16 9.05 13.77
C ARG A 89 1.88 8.90 14.56
N GLU A 90 1.83 9.55 15.72
CA GLU A 90 0.63 9.56 16.55
C GLU A 90 -0.60 10.14 15.83
N GLY A 91 -1.77 9.65 16.19
CA GLY A 91 -3.05 10.14 15.66
C GLY A 91 -3.41 9.61 14.26
N ILE A 92 -2.67 8.63 13.75
CA ILE A 92 -2.97 7.91 12.52
C ILE A 92 -3.09 6.41 12.81
N ASP A 93 -4.22 5.83 12.39
CA ASP A 93 -4.46 4.39 12.43
C ASP A 93 -4.66 3.84 11.02
N LEU A 94 -3.99 2.75 10.70
CA LEU A 94 -4.31 1.90 9.56
C LEU A 94 -5.55 1.07 9.87
N LEU A 95 -6.57 1.18 9.03
CA LEU A 95 -7.81 0.43 9.14
C LEU A 95 -7.84 -0.79 8.20
N ALA A 96 -7.20 -0.67 7.03
CA ALA A 96 -7.09 -1.76 6.07
C ALA A 96 -5.85 -1.57 5.18
N LEU A 97 -5.27 -2.68 4.76
CA LEU A 97 -4.18 -2.73 3.79
C LEU A 97 -4.46 -3.82 2.75
N THR A 98 -4.21 -3.50 1.48
CA THR A 98 -4.38 -4.43 0.37
C THR A 98 -3.21 -4.27 -0.59
N THR A 99 -2.56 -5.37 -0.95
CA THR A 99 -1.58 -5.40 -2.03
C THR A 99 -2.29 -5.57 -3.37
N VAL A 100 -1.79 -4.88 -4.39
CA VAL A 100 -2.31 -4.95 -5.75
C VAL A 100 -1.23 -5.52 -6.65
N ALA A 101 -1.42 -6.77 -7.06
CA ALA A 101 -0.55 -7.42 -8.03
C ALA A 101 -0.60 -6.68 -9.39
N PRO A 102 0.46 -6.77 -10.18
CA PRO A 102 0.50 -6.21 -11.51
C PRO A 102 -0.63 -6.72 -12.38
N ALA A 103 -1.10 -5.88 -13.29
CA ALA A 103 -1.99 -6.36 -14.34
C ALA A 103 -1.26 -7.46 -15.15
N PRO A 104 -1.97 -8.51 -15.59
CA PRO A 104 -1.41 -9.45 -16.55
C PRO A 104 -0.91 -8.67 -17.77
N ALA A 105 0.26 -9.04 -18.29
CA ALA A 105 0.80 -8.41 -19.48
C ALA A 105 -0.21 -8.47 -20.64
N GLY A 106 -0.54 -7.33 -21.24
CA GLY A 106 -1.47 -7.22 -22.38
C GLY A 106 -2.87 -6.68 -22.04
N LEU A 107 -3.19 -6.43 -20.77
CA LEU A 107 -4.40 -5.68 -20.37
C LEU A 107 -4.01 -4.21 -20.11
N PRO A 108 -4.65 -3.20 -20.73
CA PRO A 108 -4.35 -1.80 -20.45
C PRO A 108 -4.57 -1.49 -18.97
N ASP A 109 -3.68 -0.68 -18.36
CA ASP A 109 -3.88 -0.22 -16.98
C ASP A 109 -5.13 0.68 -16.95
N PRO A 110 -6.19 0.34 -16.19
CA PRO A 110 -7.37 1.18 -16.09
C PRO A 110 -7.07 2.57 -15.50
N HIS A 111 -5.90 2.77 -14.89
CA HIS A 111 -5.46 4.08 -14.39
C HIS A 111 -4.76 4.95 -15.43
N GLU A 112 -4.34 4.41 -16.58
CA GLU A 112 -3.73 5.20 -17.68
C GLU A 112 -4.78 5.89 -18.57
N SER A 113 -6.08 5.57 -18.41
CA SER A 113 -7.16 6.16 -19.23
C SER A 113 -7.54 7.61 -18.85
N GLY A 114 -6.73 8.29 -18.04
CA GLY A 114 -6.83 9.73 -17.80
C GLY A 114 -6.24 10.57 -18.94
N LEU A 115 -6.46 10.18 -20.20
CA LEU A 115 -6.01 10.94 -21.37
C LEU A 115 -6.47 12.39 -21.24
N VAL A 116 -5.47 13.26 -21.09
CA VAL A 116 -5.54 14.70 -21.25
C VAL A 116 -6.43 15.03 -22.45
N THR A 117 -7.57 15.67 -22.19
CA THR A 117 -8.31 16.36 -23.24
C THR A 117 -7.63 17.72 -23.41
N THR A 118 -6.93 17.87 -24.53
CA THR A 118 -6.42 19.14 -25.09
C THR A 118 -7.52 20.16 -25.28
#